data_AF-A0A538QIB0-F1
#
_entry.id   AF-A0A538QIB0-F1
#
_cell.length_a   1.000
_cell.length_b   1.000
_cell.length_c   1.000
_cell.angle_alpha   90.00
_cell.angle_beta   90.00
_cell.angle_gamma   90.00
#
_symmetry.space_group_name_H-M   'P 1'
#
loop_
_entity.id
_entity.type
_entity.pdbx_description
1 polymer ?
#
loop_
_entity_poly.entity_id
_entity_poly.type
_entity_poly.pdbx_seq_one_letter_code
_entity_poly.pdbx_strand_id
1 'polypeptide(L)'
;MVSATVIPWNRLPGAAVVDVGPPTGGAIELPGPRTRPVRPHLEVSASPAGLAARVVQGDGKVAALAIRDDEVIALPAPPRSVSARSDGLWALFDDSLVHHDRQGHVQRRVAASGMGLIGAAHDAVWLVGAEQAWLVEAGGTTHGPFAWRDPLTALATGDRLCARDRRDGRKLMCLARDGSQASVALAGELQPLEHPLLVEADRLITLQGATLRVRRAAAIAGEWTVQAAGIDAAKAGFVVTAGG
;
A
#
# COMPACT_ATOMS: atom_id res chain seq x y z
N MET A 1 -24.72 -4.93 -3.12
CA MET A 1 -24.35 -6.20 -3.77
C MET A 1 -22.84 -6.31 -3.64
N VAL A 2 -22.34 -7.21 -2.79
CA VAL A 2 -20.90 -7.33 -2.48
C VAL A 2 -20.28 -8.23 -3.55
N SER A 3 -19.43 -7.67 -4.41
CA SER A 3 -18.56 -8.48 -5.26
C SER A 3 -17.30 -8.79 -4.46
N ALA A 4 -17.16 -10.03 -3.98
CA ALA A 4 -15.86 -10.54 -3.56
C ALA A 4 -15.06 -10.81 -4.85
N THR A 5 -13.98 -10.05 -5.07
CA THR A 5 -13.04 -10.34 -6.14
C THR A 5 -12.12 -11.47 -5.68
N VAL A 6 -12.32 -12.66 -6.25
CA VAL A 6 -11.47 -13.83 -6.02
C VAL A 6 -10.43 -13.87 -7.12
N ILE A 7 -9.15 -13.63 -6.80
CA ILE A 7 -8.04 -13.79 -7.76
C ILE A 7 -7.59 -15.26 -7.72
N PRO A 8 -7.75 -16.01 -8.82
CA PRO A 8 -7.34 -17.42 -8.88
C PRO A 8 -5.84 -17.60 -8.71
N TRP A 9 -5.41 -18.60 -7.94
CA TRP A 9 -4.00 -18.85 -7.61
C TRP A 9 -3.09 -19.15 -8.79
N ASN A 10 -3.62 -19.79 -9.83
CA ASN A 10 -2.88 -20.01 -11.08
C ASN A 10 -2.48 -18.68 -11.75
N ARG A 11 -3.04 -17.55 -11.32
CA ARG A 11 -2.64 -16.21 -11.74
C ARG A 11 -1.57 -15.56 -10.85
N LEU A 12 -1.16 -16.18 -9.73
CA LEU A 12 -0.12 -15.68 -8.80
C LEU A 12 1.15 -16.57 -8.83
N PRO A 13 1.85 -16.70 -9.98
CA PRO A 13 3.03 -17.54 -10.07
C PRO A 13 4.13 -17.09 -9.10
N GLY A 14 4.57 -17.98 -8.21
CA GLY A 14 5.63 -17.69 -7.24
C GLY A 14 5.14 -17.15 -5.89
N ALA A 15 3.84 -16.94 -5.70
CA ALA A 15 3.31 -17.00 -4.34
C ALA A 15 3.43 -18.46 -3.87
N ALA A 16 3.96 -18.72 -2.68
CA ALA A 16 4.06 -20.07 -2.13
C ALA A 16 3.90 -20.02 -0.61
N VAL A 17 3.29 -21.06 -0.04
CA VAL A 17 3.44 -21.33 1.39
C VAL A 17 4.88 -21.77 1.60
N VAL A 18 5.57 -21.09 2.51
CA VAL A 18 6.98 -21.38 2.81
C VAL A 18 7.06 -21.86 4.25
N ASP A 19 7.84 -22.92 4.48
CA ASP A 19 8.19 -23.34 5.83
C ASP A 19 9.28 -22.42 6.36
N VAL A 20 8.95 -21.68 7.43
CA VAL A 20 9.91 -20.80 8.11
C VAL A 20 10.32 -21.42 9.43
N GLY A 21 11.61 -21.31 9.73
CA GLY A 21 12.17 -21.67 11.04
C GLY A 21 11.75 -20.71 12.14
N PRO A 22 12.24 -20.91 13.38
CA PRO A 22 12.02 -19.97 14.47
C PRO A 22 12.52 -18.57 14.09
N PRO A 23 11.83 -17.49 14.54
CA PRO A 23 12.28 -16.13 14.28
C PRO A 23 13.68 -15.90 14.85
N THR A 24 14.56 -15.25 14.10
CA THR A 24 15.87 -14.79 14.58
C THR A 24 15.67 -13.61 15.52
N GLY A 25 15.38 -13.86 16.80
CA GLY A 25 15.17 -12.83 17.83
C GLY A 25 14.56 -13.36 19.12
N GLY A 26 14.41 -12.48 20.12
CA GLY A 26 13.88 -12.83 21.44
C GLY A 26 12.40 -13.19 21.40
N ALA A 27 12.11 -14.49 21.34
CA ALA A 27 10.78 -15.05 21.56
C ALA A 27 10.82 -15.95 22.79
N ILE A 28 9.77 -15.90 23.62
CA ILE A 28 9.56 -16.92 24.66
C ILE A 28 9.16 -18.20 23.91
N GLU A 29 10.09 -19.14 23.80
CA GLU A 29 9.85 -20.42 23.14
C GLU A 29 8.91 -21.28 23.99
N LEU A 30 7.69 -21.47 23.51
CA LEU A 30 6.82 -22.56 23.94
C LEU A 30 7.10 -23.79 23.06
N PRO A 31 6.96 -25.03 23.56
CA PRO A 31 7.16 -26.23 22.75
C PRO A 31 6.33 -26.19 21.47
N GLY A 32 6.98 -26.32 20.32
CA GLY A 32 6.35 -26.25 19.01
C GLY A 32 7.22 -26.91 17.92
N PRO A 33 6.69 -27.05 16.68
CA PRO A 33 7.44 -27.65 15.58
C PRO A 33 8.63 -26.77 15.16
N ARG A 34 9.74 -27.41 14.73
CA ARG A 34 10.99 -26.74 14.31
C ARG A 34 10.80 -25.79 13.13
N THR A 35 9.77 -26.01 12.32
CA THR A 35 9.36 -25.13 11.23
C THR A 35 7.84 -25.00 11.25
N ARG A 36 7.32 -23.89 10.73
CA ARG A 36 5.88 -23.67 10.56
C ARG A 36 5.57 -23.14 9.16
N PRO A 37 4.48 -23.61 8.53
CA PRO A 37 4.06 -23.06 7.25
C PRO A 37 3.51 -21.65 7.44
N VAL A 38 4.02 -20.68 6.67
CA VAL A 38 3.50 -19.31 6.65
C VAL A 38 2.97 -18.99 5.26
N ARG A 39 1.78 -18.41 5.24
CA ARG A 39 1.06 -18.05 4.03
C ARG A 39 1.59 -16.73 3.46
N PRO A 40 1.63 -16.57 2.13
CA PRO A 40 1.89 -15.27 1.54
C PRO A 40 0.76 -14.30 1.90
N HIS A 41 1.08 -13.01 1.94
CA HIS A 41 0.13 -11.93 2.20
C HIS A 41 0.34 -10.79 1.21
N LEU A 42 -0.61 -9.86 1.20
CA LEU A 42 -0.59 -8.68 0.33
C LEU A 42 -0.23 -7.45 1.14
N GLU A 43 0.76 -6.70 0.68
CA GLU A 43 0.99 -5.35 1.16
C GLU A 43 0.28 -4.38 0.21
N VAL A 44 -0.84 -3.85 0.69
CA VAL A 44 -1.77 -3.02 -0.10
C VAL A 44 -1.38 -1.55 -0.02
N SER A 45 -1.50 -0.88 -1.16
CA SER A 45 -1.36 0.55 -1.36
C SER A 45 -2.64 1.10 -2.00
N ALA A 46 -3.04 2.29 -1.60
CA ALA A 46 -4.19 2.98 -2.15
C ALA A 46 -3.76 4.23 -2.93
N SER A 47 -4.44 4.50 -4.03
CA SER A 47 -4.35 5.75 -4.77
C SER A 47 -5.76 6.17 -5.22
N PRO A 48 -5.94 7.42 -5.70
CA PRO A 48 -7.18 7.82 -6.35
C PRO A 48 -7.58 6.94 -7.54
N ALA A 49 -6.62 6.25 -8.17
CA ALA A 49 -6.85 5.36 -9.30
C ALA A 49 -7.20 3.91 -8.90
N GLY A 50 -7.24 3.58 -7.61
CA GLY A 50 -7.63 2.25 -7.12
C GLY A 50 -6.67 1.67 -6.08
N LEU A 51 -6.76 0.36 -5.90
CA LEU A 51 -5.88 -0.40 -5.01
C LEU A 51 -4.83 -1.14 -5.81
N ALA A 52 -3.60 -1.14 -5.31
CA ALA A 52 -2.54 -2.00 -5.78
C ALA A 52 -1.93 -2.76 -4.60
N ALA A 53 -1.33 -3.91 -4.85
CA ALA A 53 -0.62 -4.64 -3.81
C ALA A 53 0.61 -5.35 -4.38
N ARG A 54 1.65 -5.48 -3.55
CA ARG A 54 2.74 -6.43 -3.81
C ARG A 54 2.52 -7.70 -3.02
N VAL A 55 2.96 -8.82 -3.59
CA VAL A 55 2.84 -10.14 -2.96
C VAL A 55 4.08 -10.41 -2.11
N VAL A 56 3.88 -10.60 -0.81
CA VAL A 56 4.94 -10.95 0.14
C VAL A 56 4.78 -12.42 0.52
N GLN A 57 5.85 -13.19 0.37
CA GLN A 57 5.93 -14.60 0.72
C GLN A 57 5.99 -14.79 2.24
N GLY A 58 5.74 -16.02 2.70
CA GLY A 58 5.76 -16.33 4.14
C GLY A 58 7.12 -16.14 4.82
N ASP A 59 8.22 -16.09 4.04
CA ASP A 59 9.58 -15.81 4.51
C ASP A 59 9.97 -14.32 4.42
N GLY A 60 9.01 -13.44 4.08
CA GLY A 60 9.23 -12.00 3.94
C GLY A 60 9.80 -11.56 2.59
N LYS A 61 10.13 -12.49 1.68
CA LYS A 61 10.54 -12.11 0.32
C LYS A 61 9.37 -11.62 -0.50
N VAL A 62 9.63 -10.71 -1.43
CA VAL A 62 8.61 -10.17 -2.32
C VAL A 62 8.66 -10.92 -3.65
N ALA A 63 7.50 -11.29 -4.19
CA ALA A 63 7.42 -11.86 -5.53
C ALA A 63 7.52 -10.74 -6.59
N ALA A 64 7.98 -11.09 -7.80
CA ALA A 64 8.01 -10.17 -8.94
C ALA A 64 6.62 -10.00 -9.59
N LEU A 65 5.61 -9.72 -8.76
CA LEU A 65 4.22 -9.58 -9.14
C LEU A 65 3.59 -8.42 -8.38
N ALA A 66 2.65 -7.76 -9.03
CA ALA A 66 1.72 -6.84 -8.39
C ALA A 66 0.28 -7.22 -8.72
N ILE A 67 -0.62 -6.86 -7.81
CA ILE A 67 -2.06 -6.97 -8.01
C ILE A 67 -2.60 -5.56 -8.18
N ARG A 68 -3.47 -5.37 -9.15
CA ARG A 68 -4.26 -4.16 -9.33
C ARG A 68 -5.70 -4.58 -9.54
N ASP A 69 -6.60 -4.11 -8.67
CA ASP A 69 -8.00 -4.51 -8.70
C ASP A 69 -8.15 -6.05 -8.71
N ASP A 70 -8.47 -6.67 -9.86
CA ASP A 70 -8.57 -8.12 -10.09
C ASP A 70 -7.48 -8.70 -11.02
N GLU A 71 -6.57 -7.86 -11.52
CA GLU A 71 -5.52 -8.21 -12.45
C GLU A 71 -4.19 -8.50 -11.72
N VAL A 72 -3.49 -9.54 -12.17
CA VAL A 72 -2.12 -9.82 -11.75
C VAL A 72 -1.17 -9.36 -12.84
N ILE A 73 -0.25 -8.47 -12.47
CA ILE A 73 0.72 -7.87 -13.36
C ILE A 73 2.09 -8.47 -13.04
N ALA A 74 2.66 -9.17 -14.01
CA ALA A 74 4.01 -9.71 -13.90
C ALA A 74 5.05 -8.59 -14.05
N LEU A 75 6.05 -8.59 -13.17
CA LEU A 75 7.12 -7.61 -13.14
C LEU A 75 8.47 -8.27 -13.41
N PRO A 76 9.45 -7.53 -13.94
CA PRO A 76 10.77 -8.09 -14.23
C PRO A 76 11.57 -8.43 -12.95
N ALA A 77 11.21 -7.83 -11.82
CA ALA A 77 11.84 -8.05 -10.53
C ALA A 77 10.83 -7.77 -9.39
N PRO A 78 11.13 -8.18 -8.14
CA PRO A 78 10.33 -7.80 -6.98
C PRO A 78 10.33 -6.28 -6.71
N PRO A 79 9.17 -5.63 -6.64
CA PRO A 79 9.10 -4.19 -6.33
C PRO A 79 9.23 -3.91 -4.82
N ARG A 80 9.88 -2.79 -4.48
CA ARG A 80 9.87 -2.22 -3.12
C ARG A 80 8.53 -1.66 -2.70
N SER A 81 7.77 -1.13 -3.65
CA SER A 81 6.46 -0.55 -3.41
C SER A 81 5.71 -0.42 -4.72
N VAL A 82 4.38 -0.38 -4.66
CA VAL A 82 3.53 -0.21 -5.83
C VAL A 82 2.44 0.82 -5.56
N SER A 83 1.95 1.45 -6.63
CA SER A 83 0.78 2.33 -6.58
C SER A 83 -0.05 2.21 -7.84
N ALA A 84 -1.37 2.18 -7.71
CA ALA A 84 -2.29 2.11 -8.84
C ALA A 84 -2.26 3.41 -9.68
N ARG A 85 -2.29 3.26 -11.02
CA ARG A 85 -2.55 4.32 -12.02
C ARG A 85 -3.72 3.98 -12.93
N SER A 86 -4.47 4.94 -13.45
CA SER A 86 -5.65 4.65 -14.30
C SER A 86 -5.36 3.70 -15.48
N ASP A 87 -4.14 3.76 -16.03
CA ASP A 87 -3.62 3.02 -17.17
C ASP A 87 -2.73 1.80 -16.81
N GLY A 88 -2.48 1.54 -15.52
CA GLY A 88 -1.58 0.47 -15.09
C GLY A 88 -1.09 0.63 -13.65
N LEU A 89 0.21 0.58 -13.41
CA LEU A 89 0.79 0.80 -12.08
C LEU A 89 2.14 1.50 -12.11
N TRP A 90 2.47 2.15 -11.01
CA TRP A 90 3.84 2.50 -10.65
C TRP A 90 4.45 1.37 -9.80
N ALA A 91 5.66 0.94 -10.16
CA ALA A 91 6.47 0.02 -9.36
C ALA A 91 7.81 0.70 -9.03
N LEU A 92 8.12 0.79 -7.73
CA LEU A 92 9.42 1.25 -7.24
C LEU A 92 10.36 0.06 -7.09
N PHE A 93 11.55 0.18 -7.66
CA PHE A 93 12.69 -0.72 -7.49
C PHE A 93 13.80 -0.01 -6.72
N ASP A 94 14.97 -0.65 -6.57
CA ASP A 94 16.10 -0.11 -5.82
C ASP A 94 16.58 1.26 -6.34
N ASP A 95 16.58 1.44 -7.67
CA ASP A 95 17.18 2.59 -8.36
C ASP A 95 16.24 3.29 -9.35
N SER A 96 15.02 2.79 -9.49
CA SER A 96 14.09 3.25 -10.52
C SER A 96 12.63 3.15 -10.11
N LEU A 97 11.86 4.13 -10.57
CA LEU A 97 10.41 4.09 -10.59
C LEU A 97 9.95 3.79 -12.02
N VAL A 98 9.14 2.75 -12.18
CA VAL A 98 8.73 2.26 -13.50
C VAL A 98 7.21 2.25 -13.61
N HIS A 99 6.70 2.84 -14.70
CA HIS A 99 5.30 2.72 -15.08
C HIS A 99 5.14 1.47 -15.93
N HIS A 100 4.31 0.54 -15.46
CA HIS A 100 3.86 -0.61 -16.21
C HIS A 100 2.40 -0.43 -16.64
N ASP A 101 2.07 -0.78 -17.88
CA ASP A 101 0.66 -0.92 -18.28
C ASP A 101 -0.01 -2.14 -17.60
N ARG A 102 -1.28 -2.36 -17.89
CA ARG A 102 -2.05 -3.50 -17.36
C ARG A 102 -1.54 -4.88 -17.80
N GLN A 103 -0.74 -4.94 -18.86
CA GLN A 103 -0.10 -6.16 -19.34
C GLN A 103 1.30 -6.36 -18.73
N GLY A 104 1.79 -5.41 -17.94
CA GLY A 104 3.12 -5.44 -17.35
C GLY A 104 4.22 -4.89 -18.23
N HIS A 105 3.91 -4.34 -19.41
CA HIS A 105 4.94 -3.74 -20.26
C HIS A 105 5.38 -2.40 -19.71
N VAL A 106 6.68 -2.14 -19.83
CA VAL A 106 7.29 -0.88 -19.39
C VAL A 106 6.89 0.23 -20.34
N GLN A 107 6.16 1.22 -19.82
CA GLN A 107 5.77 2.43 -20.55
C GLN A 107 6.75 3.58 -20.26
N ARG A 108 7.30 3.63 -19.04
CA ARG A 108 8.23 4.69 -18.63
C ARG A 108 9.13 4.24 -17.49
N ARG A 109 10.35 4.80 -17.45
CA ARG A 109 11.29 4.66 -16.33
C ARG A 109 11.77 6.05 -15.89
N VAL A 110 11.80 6.25 -14.58
CA VAL A 110 12.34 7.45 -13.92
C VAL A 110 13.46 6.97 -12.98
N ALA A 111 14.64 7.58 -13.07
CA ALA A 111 15.71 7.30 -12.12
C ALA A 111 15.32 7.91 -10.76
N ALA A 112 15.04 7.05 -9.79
CA ALA A 112 14.54 7.45 -8.48
C ALA A 112 14.73 6.31 -7.48
N SER A 113 15.14 6.64 -6.27
CA SER A 113 15.24 5.69 -5.16
C SER A 113 14.46 6.21 -3.96
N GLY A 114 13.89 5.29 -3.19
CA GLY A 114 13.12 5.62 -2.01
C GLY A 114 12.72 4.41 -1.21
N MET A 115 12.08 4.68 -0.08
CA MET A 115 11.59 3.66 0.85
C MET A 115 10.16 3.22 0.51
N GLY A 116 9.35 4.09 -0.11
CA GLY A 116 7.96 3.76 -0.45
C GLY A 116 7.34 4.71 -1.47
N LEU A 117 6.18 4.30 -1.97
CA LEU A 117 5.32 5.09 -2.87
C LEU A 117 3.98 5.37 -2.21
N ILE A 118 3.53 6.61 -2.35
CA ILE A 118 2.22 7.07 -1.92
C ILE A 118 1.51 7.64 -3.15
N GLY A 119 0.36 7.06 -3.53
CA GLY A 119 -0.34 7.45 -4.77
C GLY A 119 -1.09 8.77 -4.64
N ALA A 120 -0.84 9.72 -5.54
CA ALA A 120 -1.45 11.04 -5.55
C ALA A 120 -2.46 11.19 -6.71
N ALA A 121 -3.14 12.33 -6.77
CA ALA A 121 -4.06 12.67 -7.86
C ALA A 121 -3.38 12.65 -9.24
N HIS A 122 -4.19 12.43 -10.28
CA HIS A 122 -3.75 12.45 -11.68
C HIS A 122 -2.60 11.48 -11.99
N ASP A 123 -2.65 10.27 -11.42
CA ASP A 123 -1.65 9.20 -11.60
C ASP A 123 -0.21 9.58 -11.21
N ALA A 124 -0.06 10.64 -10.41
CA ALA A 124 1.21 11.01 -9.79
C ALA A 124 1.49 10.14 -8.56
N VAL A 125 2.75 10.10 -8.12
CA VAL A 125 3.16 9.43 -6.89
C VAL A 125 4.13 10.30 -6.11
N TRP A 126 3.99 10.27 -4.80
CA TRP A 126 5.02 10.72 -3.88
C TRP A 126 5.99 9.59 -3.60
N LEU A 127 7.26 9.84 -3.88
CA LEU A 127 8.38 8.98 -3.53
C LEU A 127 8.89 9.43 -2.16
N VAL A 128 8.87 8.53 -1.19
CA VAL A 128 9.18 8.84 0.21
C VAL A 128 10.54 8.24 0.57
N GLY A 129 11.49 9.08 0.94
CA GLY A 129 12.78 8.71 1.51
C GLY A 129 12.81 8.89 3.04
N ALA A 130 13.99 8.73 3.65
CA ALA A 130 14.14 8.81 5.10
C ALA A 130 13.85 10.22 5.67
N GLU A 131 14.30 11.26 4.98
CA GLU A 131 14.15 12.67 5.42
C GLU A 131 13.61 13.59 4.31
N GLN A 132 13.28 13.02 3.15
CA GLN A 132 12.92 13.76 1.96
C GLN A 132 11.78 13.07 1.21
N ALA A 133 11.04 13.85 0.44
CA ALA A 133 10.04 13.36 -0.49
C ALA A 133 10.18 14.04 -1.86
N TRP A 134 9.78 13.33 -2.90
CA TRP A 134 9.72 13.81 -4.28
C TRP A 134 8.34 13.54 -4.86
N LEU A 135 7.79 14.48 -5.61
CA LEU A 135 6.58 14.24 -6.38
C LEU A 135 6.99 13.84 -7.80
N VAL A 136 6.61 12.65 -8.24
CA VAL A 136 6.75 12.22 -9.63
C VAL A 136 5.38 12.30 -10.31
N GLU A 137 5.27 13.15 -11.31
CA GLU A 137 4.05 13.30 -12.10
C GLU A 137 3.79 12.08 -12.99
N ALA A 138 2.57 11.94 -13.52
CA ALA A 138 2.23 10.87 -14.44
C ALA A 138 3.17 10.78 -15.65
N GLY A 139 3.65 11.93 -16.15
CA GLY A 139 4.62 12.03 -17.25
C GLY A 139 6.07 11.73 -16.86
N GLY A 140 6.37 11.50 -15.58
CA GLY A 140 7.70 11.23 -15.05
C GLY A 140 8.52 12.46 -14.70
N THR A 141 7.96 13.67 -14.79
CA THR A 141 8.58 14.88 -14.24
C THR A 141 8.67 14.78 -12.73
N THR A 142 9.85 15.05 -12.17
CA THR A 142 10.11 14.94 -10.72
C THR A 142 10.28 16.33 -10.11
N HIS A 143 9.60 16.58 -8.99
CA HIS A 143 9.73 17.79 -8.16
C HIS A 143 10.32 17.45 -6.80
N GLY A 144 11.11 18.37 -6.23
CA GLY A 144 11.82 18.19 -4.96
C GLY A 144 13.34 18.12 -5.14
N PRO A 145 14.10 17.63 -4.13
CA PRO A 145 13.63 17.07 -2.87
C PRO A 145 12.94 18.10 -1.97
N PHE A 146 11.91 17.68 -1.25
CA PHE A 146 11.29 18.45 -0.19
C PHE A 146 11.56 17.79 1.16
N ALA A 147 11.74 18.59 2.21
CA ALA A 147 11.94 18.06 3.56
C ALA A 147 10.69 17.31 4.05
N TRP A 148 10.85 16.06 4.48
CA TRP A 148 9.77 15.20 4.95
C TRP A 148 10.24 14.32 6.11
N ARG A 149 9.56 14.36 7.26
CA ARG A 149 10.07 13.75 8.51
C ARG A 149 9.28 12.54 9.01
N ASP A 150 8.24 12.12 8.29
CA ASP A 150 7.39 11.02 8.72
C ASP A 150 7.11 10.05 7.56
N PRO A 151 8.11 9.24 7.17
CA PRO A 151 7.96 8.36 6.02
C PRO A 151 7.03 7.17 6.28
N LEU A 152 6.82 6.79 7.55
CA LEU A 152 6.09 5.58 7.92
C LEU A 152 4.57 5.77 8.01
N THR A 153 4.12 7.01 8.24
CA THR A 153 2.68 7.33 8.33
C THR A 153 2.20 8.17 7.13
N ALA A 154 3.01 8.22 6.08
CA ALA A 154 2.74 8.98 4.88
C ALA A 154 1.51 8.44 4.14
N LEU A 155 0.71 9.34 3.60
CA LEU A 155 -0.53 9.08 2.85
C LEU A 155 -0.79 10.20 1.86
N ALA A 156 -1.68 9.99 0.89
CA ALA A 156 -2.08 11.05 -0.03
C ALA A 156 -3.43 11.67 0.31
N THR A 157 -3.52 12.99 0.14
CA THR A 157 -4.80 13.73 0.12
C THR A 157 -4.86 14.57 -1.15
N GLY A 158 -5.54 14.09 -2.18
CA GLY A 158 -5.46 14.69 -3.52
C GLY A 158 -4.03 14.65 -4.05
N ASP A 159 -3.44 15.83 -4.30
CA ASP A 159 -2.06 15.98 -4.78
C ASP A 159 -1.01 16.11 -3.65
N ARG A 160 -1.44 16.12 -2.38
CA ARG A 160 -0.56 16.36 -1.23
C ARG A 160 -0.08 15.07 -0.58
N LEU A 161 1.16 15.09 -0.11
CA LEU A 161 1.71 14.07 0.80
C LEU A 161 1.43 14.49 2.23
N CYS A 162 0.74 13.67 2.99
CA CYS A 162 0.36 13.98 4.35
C CYS A 162 0.84 12.91 5.33
N ALA A 163 0.98 13.29 6.58
CA ALA A 163 1.20 12.38 7.71
C ALA A 163 0.43 12.92 8.91
N ARG A 164 0.19 12.05 9.90
CA ARG A 164 -0.46 12.46 11.14
C ARG A 164 0.40 13.51 11.83
N ASP A 165 -0.22 14.62 12.26
CA ASP A 165 0.48 15.60 13.07
C ASP A 165 0.76 14.97 14.45
N ARG A 166 2.05 14.88 14.81
CA ARG A 166 2.51 14.30 16.08
C ARG A 166 2.04 15.09 17.30
N ARG A 167 1.69 16.36 17.12
CA ARG A 167 1.21 17.24 18.19
C ARG A 167 -0.30 17.22 18.33
N ASP A 168 -1.02 16.89 17.27
CA ASP A 168 -2.48 16.95 17.21
C ASP A 168 -3.04 15.82 16.33
N GLY A 169 -3.53 14.76 16.97
CA GLY A 169 -4.06 13.57 16.29
C GLY A 169 -5.31 13.81 15.42
N ARG A 170 -5.86 15.02 15.43
CA ARG A 170 -6.99 15.45 14.59
C ARG A 170 -6.55 16.23 13.35
N LYS A 171 -5.24 16.38 13.14
CA LYS A 171 -4.67 17.08 11.99
C LYS A 171 -3.69 16.18 11.24
N LEU A 172 -3.58 16.48 9.96
CA LEU A 172 -2.52 16.01 9.10
C LEU A 172 -1.57 17.16 8.83
N MET A 173 -0.26 16.89 8.86
CA MET A 173 0.73 17.76 8.25
C MET A 173 0.86 17.35 6.79
N CYS A 174 0.60 18.29 5.87
CA CYS A 174 0.56 18.03 4.45
C CYS A 174 1.60 18.86 3.71
N LEU A 175 2.33 18.23 2.80
CA LEU A 175 3.26 18.80 1.85
C LEU A 175 2.56 18.91 0.49
N ALA A 176 2.49 20.12 -0.05
CA ALA A 176 1.95 20.39 -1.38
C ALA A 176 3.02 20.19 -2.47
N ARG A 177 2.56 20.20 -3.73
CA ARG A 177 3.42 20.06 -4.93
C ARG A 177 4.56 21.06 -5.01
N ASP A 178 4.37 22.27 -4.49
CA ASP A 178 5.39 23.34 -4.48
C ASP A 178 6.35 23.25 -3.28
N GLY A 179 6.19 22.24 -2.43
CA GLY A 179 6.98 22.04 -1.23
C GLY A 179 6.48 22.80 0.01
N SER A 180 5.40 23.58 -0.12
CA SER A 180 4.79 24.25 1.03
C SER A 180 4.14 23.24 1.97
N GLN A 181 4.21 23.51 3.27
CA GLN A 181 3.62 22.67 4.31
C GLN A 181 2.44 23.37 4.97
N ALA A 182 1.35 22.63 5.17
CA ALA A 182 0.16 23.12 5.84
C ALA A 182 -0.50 22.02 6.68
N SER A 183 -1.08 22.41 7.81
CA SER A 183 -1.93 21.50 8.59
C SER A 183 -3.34 21.45 8.00
N VAL A 184 -3.87 20.25 7.82
CA VAL A 184 -5.25 20.00 7.36
C VAL A 184 -6.00 19.29 8.49
N ALA A 185 -7.22 19.76 8.79
CA ALA A 185 -8.06 19.12 9.78
C ALA A 185 -8.67 17.83 9.22
N LEU A 186 -8.70 16.77 10.04
CA LEU A 186 -9.46 15.56 9.74
C LEU A 186 -10.93 15.78 10.13
N ALA A 187 -11.84 15.16 9.38
CA ALA A 187 -13.28 15.19 9.68
C ALA A 187 -13.64 14.49 11.01
N GLY A 188 -12.71 13.75 11.61
CA GLY A 188 -12.87 13.09 12.90
C GLY A 188 -11.53 12.61 13.46
N GLU A 189 -11.53 12.23 14.73
CA GLU A 189 -10.35 11.70 15.39
C GLU A 189 -10.09 10.25 14.95
N LEU A 190 -8.82 9.97 14.64
CA LEU A 190 -8.35 8.61 14.35
C LEU A 190 -8.22 7.84 15.66
N GLN A 191 -8.65 6.59 15.66
CA GLN A 191 -8.44 5.68 16.77
C GLN A 191 -6.93 5.41 16.98
N PRO A 192 -6.52 4.96 18.18
CA PRO A 192 -5.16 4.48 18.39
C PRO A 192 -4.78 3.40 17.36
N LEU A 193 -3.60 3.53 16.75
CA LEU A 193 -3.07 2.62 15.70
C LEU A 193 -3.88 2.56 14.40
N GLU A 194 -4.87 3.44 14.23
CA GLU A 194 -5.59 3.58 12.98
C GLU A 194 -4.77 4.45 12.01
N HIS A 195 -4.42 3.84 10.88
CA HIS A 195 -3.61 4.46 9.84
C HIS A 195 -4.49 4.92 8.68
N PRO A 196 -4.58 6.23 8.41
CA PRO A 196 -5.24 6.73 7.21
C PRO A 196 -4.46 6.29 5.95
N LEU A 197 -5.17 5.68 5.01
CA LEU A 197 -4.65 5.25 3.70
C LEU A 197 -4.96 6.26 2.60
N LEU A 198 -6.13 6.91 2.68
CA LEU A 198 -6.60 7.91 1.71
C LEU A 198 -7.51 8.92 2.42
N VAL A 199 -7.30 10.22 2.18
CA VAL A 199 -8.23 11.27 2.63
C VAL A 199 -8.66 12.13 1.44
N GLU A 200 -9.96 12.24 1.27
CA GLU A 200 -10.64 13.11 0.31
C GLU A 200 -11.59 14.05 1.07
N ALA A 201 -12.21 14.99 0.36
CA ALA A 201 -13.04 16.03 0.97
C ALA A 201 -14.18 15.47 1.85
N ASP A 202 -14.80 14.36 1.45
CA ASP A 202 -15.95 13.74 2.13
C ASP A 202 -15.69 12.29 2.56
N ARG A 203 -14.53 11.72 2.22
CA ARG A 203 -14.21 10.30 2.40
C ARG A 203 -12.85 10.11 3.04
N LEU A 204 -12.78 9.25 4.06
CA LEU A 204 -11.55 8.85 4.71
C LEU A 204 -11.47 7.32 4.74
N ILE A 205 -10.40 6.74 4.17
CA ILE A 205 -10.11 5.32 4.25
C ILE A 205 -9.03 5.10 5.29
N THR A 206 -9.27 4.25 6.27
CA THR A 206 -8.31 3.90 7.32
C THR A 206 -8.11 2.39 7.42
N LEU A 207 -6.96 2.00 7.94
CA LEU A 207 -6.61 0.62 8.28
C LEU A 207 -6.18 0.56 9.74
N GLN A 208 -6.78 -0.35 10.51
CA GLN A 208 -6.35 -0.66 11.87
C GLN A 208 -6.28 -2.18 12.02
N GLY A 209 -5.06 -2.71 12.20
CA GLY A 209 -4.82 -4.14 12.11
C GLY A 209 -5.26 -4.67 10.74
N ALA A 210 -6.28 -5.53 10.71
CA ALA A 210 -6.87 -6.06 9.49
C ALA A 210 -8.22 -5.41 9.11
N THR A 211 -8.62 -4.35 9.79
CA THR A 211 -9.92 -3.71 9.55
C THR A 211 -9.74 -2.45 8.72
N LEU A 212 -10.28 -2.47 7.50
CA LEU A 212 -10.36 -1.33 6.61
C LEU A 212 -11.69 -0.62 6.86
N ARG A 213 -11.68 0.69 7.08
CA ARG A 213 -12.88 1.50 7.29
C ARG A 213 -12.97 2.58 6.24
N VAL A 214 -14.17 2.79 5.73
CA VAL A 214 -14.52 3.96 4.93
C VAL A 214 -15.43 4.82 5.79
N ARG A 215 -14.93 6.00 6.12
CA ARG A 215 -15.67 7.03 6.82
C ARG A 215 -16.20 8.04 5.83
N ARG A 216 -17.43 8.50 6.06
CA ARG A 216 -17.98 9.71 5.42
C ARG A 216 -18.21 10.74 6.52
N ALA A 217 -17.51 11.86 6.44
CA ALA A 217 -17.33 12.77 7.58
C ALA A 217 -16.86 12.00 8.85
N ALA A 218 -17.50 12.23 10.00
CA ALA A 218 -17.17 11.56 11.26
C ALA A 218 -17.77 10.15 11.40
N ALA A 219 -18.67 9.74 10.52
CA ALA A 219 -19.39 8.46 10.62
C ALA A 219 -18.67 7.35 9.84
N ILE A 220 -18.66 6.14 10.40
CA ILE A 220 -18.25 4.93 9.66
C ILE A 220 -19.38 4.60 8.67
N ALA A 221 -19.10 4.81 7.39
CA ALA A 221 -20.03 4.52 6.30
C ALA A 221 -19.90 3.08 5.78
N GLY A 222 -18.75 2.46 6.03
CA GLY A 222 -18.50 1.05 5.79
C GLY A 222 -17.30 0.58 6.60
N GLU A 223 -17.37 -0.65 7.09
CA GLU A 223 -16.28 -1.34 7.75
C GLU A 223 -16.13 -2.71 7.13
N TRP A 224 -14.90 -3.07 6.78
CA TRP A 224 -14.54 -4.38 6.27
C TRP A 224 -13.40 -4.91 7.12
N THR A 225 -13.68 -5.94 7.90
CA THR A 225 -12.59 -6.74 8.45
C THR A 225 -12.06 -7.60 7.33
N VAL A 226 -10.82 -7.36 6.89
CA VAL A 226 -10.04 -8.33 6.13
C VAL A 226 -9.70 -9.46 7.09
N GLN A 227 -10.60 -10.42 7.25
CA GLN A 227 -10.43 -11.50 8.22
C GLN A 227 -9.26 -12.41 7.84
N ALA A 228 -9.07 -12.59 6.53
CA ALA A 228 -7.92 -13.27 5.99
C ALA A 228 -7.76 -12.93 4.51
N ALA A 229 -6.53 -12.68 4.09
CA ALA A 229 -6.12 -12.88 2.71
C ALA A 229 -5.21 -14.12 2.72
N GLY A 230 -5.45 -15.09 1.85
CA GLY A 230 -4.69 -16.33 1.92
C GLY A 230 -5.09 -17.36 0.89
N ILE A 231 -4.61 -18.58 1.10
CA ILE A 231 -4.79 -19.72 0.20
C ILE A 231 -5.61 -20.77 0.94
N ASP A 232 -6.74 -21.23 0.40
CA ASP A 232 -7.51 -22.30 1.04
C ASP A 232 -6.86 -23.68 0.83
N ALA A 233 -7.47 -24.74 1.38
CA ALA A 233 -6.96 -26.11 1.26
C ALA A 233 -6.95 -26.63 -0.20
N ALA A 234 -7.70 -25.99 -1.12
CA ALA A 234 -7.72 -26.28 -2.54
C ALA A 234 -6.73 -25.43 -3.34
N LYS A 235 -5.86 -24.68 -2.66
CA LYS A 235 -4.91 -23.72 -3.25
C LYS A 235 -5.58 -22.51 -3.91
N ALA A 236 -6.82 -22.17 -3.59
CA ALA A 236 -7.45 -20.95 -4.10
C ALA A 236 -7.05 -19.74 -3.25
N GLY A 237 -6.61 -18.67 -3.91
CA GLY A 237 -6.43 -17.37 -3.27
C GLY A 237 -7.78 -16.77 -2.88
N PHE A 238 -7.91 -16.26 -1.67
CA PHE A 238 -9.12 -15.60 -1.20
C PHE A 238 -8.78 -14.35 -0.39
N VAL A 239 -9.67 -13.36 -0.46
CA VAL A 239 -9.76 -12.27 0.51
C VAL A 239 -11.13 -12.41 1.15
N VAL A 240 -11.16 -12.83 2.41
CA VAL A 240 -12.38 -12.88 3.22
C VAL A 240 -12.54 -11.52 3.85
N THR A 241 -13.54 -10.79 3.37
CA THR A 241 -14.10 -9.64 4.08
C THR A 241 -15.26 -10.11 4.92
N ALA A 242 -15.31 -9.77 6.21
CA ALA A 242 -16.57 -9.83 6.93
C ALA A 242 -17.49 -8.75 6.34
N GLY A 243 -18.62 -9.14 5.77
CA GLY A 243 -19.66 -8.20 5.37
C GLY A 243 -20.42 -7.70 6.60
N GLY A 244 -20.67 -6.39 6.64
CA GLY A 244 -21.77 -5.80 7.41
C GLY A 244 -23.09 -5.94 6.68
#